data_AF-A0ABD4RSG1-F1
#
_entry.id   AF-A0ABD4RSG1-F1
#
_cell.length_a   1.000
_cell.length_b   1.000
_cell.length_c   1.000
_cell.angle_alpha   90.00
_cell.angle_beta   90.00
_cell.angle_gamma   90.00
#
_symmetry.space_group_name_H-M   'P 1'
#
loop_
_entity.id
_entity.type
_entity.pdbx_description
1 polymer ?
#
loop_
_entity_poly.entity_id
_entity_poly.type
_entity_poly.pdbx_seq_one_letter_code
_entity_poly.pdbx_strand_id
1 'polypeptide(L)'
;MKYVGLLLTSVGIFLLIAVNFYYNSITLDMQRIEDYVMETNLILEDVAEKESYVSNEKDDYISRLMHVKKGIENSKTSFLIERYKEYKVKSIESLIYTISEEKKDYLDEVDRYNKLGEKEINKLINKNFLEVTYLSITTYI
;
A
#
# COMPACT_ATOMS: atom_id res chain seq x y z
N MET A 1 -5.57 47.51 -3.29
CA MET A 1 -6.60 46.44 -3.26
C MET A 1 -6.55 45.49 -4.46
N LYS A 2 -6.31 45.92 -5.71
CA LYS A 2 -6.22 45.01 -6.89
C LYS A 2 -5.14 43.91 -6.77
N TYR A 3 -3.97 44.23 -6.22
CA TYR A 3 -2.85 43.27 -6.07
C TYR A 3 -3.09 42.22 -4.96
N VAL A 4 -3.91 42.53 -3.96
CA VAL A 4 -4.21 41.60 -2.85
C VAL A 4 -5.15 40.48 -3.33
N GLY A 5 -6.15 40.81 -4.16
CA GLY A 5 -7.03 39.80 -4.76
C GLY A 5 -6.30 38.88 -5.75
N LEU A 6 -5.34 39.43 -6.51
CA LEU A 6 -4.52 38.63 -7.43
C LEU A 6 -3.56 37.69 -6.68
N LEU A 7 -3.03 38.12 -5.53
CA LEU A 7 -2.21 37.29 -4.67
C LEU A 7 -3.03 36.16 -4.04
N LEU A 8 -4.23 36.47 -3.51
CA LEU A 8 -5.13 35.46 -2.92
C LEU A 8 -5.55 34.39 -3.93
N THR A 9 -5.88 34.80 -5.16
CA THR A 9 -6.24 33.86 -6.24
C THR A 9 -5.05 33.00 -6.67
N SER A 10 -3.86 33.59 -6.80
CA SER A 10 -2.63 32.84 -7.10
C SER A 10 -2.29 31.82 -6.01
N VAL A 11 -2.42 32.17 -4.73
CA VAL A 11 -2.19 31.26 -3.61
C VAL A 11 -3.23 30.14 -3.59
N GLY A 12 -4.51 30.47 -3.85
CA GLY A 12 -5.57 29.46 -3.94
C GLY A 12 -5.31 28.42 -5.03
N ILE A 13 -4.93 28.86 -6.24
CA ILE A 13 -4.58 27.95 -7.34
C ILE A 13 -3.36 27.09 -6.98
N PHE A 14 -2.34 27.68 -6.36
CA PHE A 14 -1.15 26.95 -5.93
C PHE A 14 -1.49 25.84 -4.93
N LEU A 15 -2.34 26.11 -3.93
CA LEU A 15 -2.78 25.11 -2.96
C LEU A 15 -3.55 23.96 -3.63
N LEU A 16 -4.42 24.26 -4.58
CA LEU A 16 -5.13 23.22 -5.35
C LEU A 16 -4.15 22.32 -6.12
N ILE A 17 -3.15 22.90 -6.78
CA ILE A 17 -2.12 22.14 -7.50
C ILE A 17 -1.31 21.28 -6.52
N ALA A 18 -0.92 21.81 -5.36
CA ALA A 18 -0.16 21.08 -4.35
C ALA A 18 -0.93 19.87 -3.80
N VAL A 19 -2.24 20.02 -3.55
CA VAL A 19 -3.11 18.92 -3.12
C VAL A 19 -3.23 17.84 -4.20
N ASN A 20 -3.43 18.23 -5.46
CA ASN A 20 -3.46 17.27 -6.57
C ASN A 20 -2.13 16.52 -6.72
N PHE A 21 -1.01 17.23 -6.59
CA PHE A 21 0.32 16.63 -6.65
C PHE A 21 0.53 15.63 -5.52
N TYR A 22 0.08 15.96 -4.29
CA TYR A 22 0.13 15.05 -3.14
C TYR A 22 -0.60 13.74 -3.41
N TYR A 23 -1.86 13.80 -3.88
CA TYR A 23 -2.63 12.59 -4.16
C TYR A 23 -2.07 11.79 -5.33
N ASN A 24 -1.69 12.45 -6.43
CA ASN A 24 -1.06 11.77 -7.56
C ASN A 24 0.25 11.08 -7.16
N SER A 25 1.04 11.66 -6.25
CA SER A 25 2.25 11.02 -5.74
C SER A 25 1.92 9.72 -5.01
N ILE A 26 0.90 9.71 -4.15
CA ILE A 26 0.48 8.51 -3.43
C ILE A 26 -0.04 7.44 -4.41
N THR A 27 -0.89 7.82 -5.36
CA THR A 27 -1.43 6.89 -6.36
C THR A 27 -0.31 6.24 -7.18
N LEU A 28 0.65 7.03 -7.69
CA LEU A 28 1.79 6.52 -8.44
C LEU A 28 2.67 5.59 -7.60
N ASP A 29 2.89 5.92 -6.33
CA ASP A 29 3.66 5.07 -5.43
C ASP A 29 2.97 3.73 -5.14
N MET A 30 1.63 3.74 -5.00
CA MET A 30 0.84 2.52 -4.82
C MET A 30 0.85 1.66 -6.08
N GLN A 31 0.70 2.26 -7.27
CA GLN A 31 0.80 1.54 -8.55
C GLN A 31 2.16 0.86 -8.73
N ARG A 32 3.25 1.51 -8.31
CA ARG A 32 4.61 0.92 -8.40
C ARG A 32 4.80 -0.36 -7.59
N ILE A 33 3.97 -0.59 -6.57
CA ILE A 33 4.05 -1.77 -5.71
C ILE A 33 2.81 -2.67 -5.82
N GLU A 34 1.91 -2.37 -6.75
CA GLU A 34 0.62 -3.06 -6.92
C GLU A 34 0.83 -4.55 -7.16
N ASP A 35 1.69 -4.93 -8.10
CA ASP A 35 1.99 -6.32 -8.43
C ASP A 35 2.49 -7.11 -7.21
N TYR A 36 3.35 -6.49 -6.39
CA TYR A 36 3.87 -7.09 -5.17
C TYR A 36 2.77 -7.28 -4.11
N VAL A 37 1.87 -6.30 -3.98
CA VAL A 37 0.76 -6.36 -3.04
C VAL A 37 -0.24 -7.42 -3.47
N MET A 38 -0.56 -7.49 -4.77
CA MET A 38 -1.43 -8.50 -5.37
C MET A 38 -0.87 -9.90 -5.14
N GLU A 39 0.39 -10.13 -5.46
CA GLU A 39 1.05 -11.41 -5.24
C GLU A 39 1.03 -11.84 -3.77
N THR A 40 1.29 -10.90 -2.85
CA THR A 40 1.19 -11.19 -1.40
C THR A 40 -0.22 -11.65 -1.01
N ASN A 41 -1.25 -11.02 -1.57
CA ASN A 41 -2.64 -11.34 -1.24
C ASN A 41 -3.07 -12.69 -1.82
N LEU A 42 -2.62 -13.03 -3.03
CA LEU A 42 -2.84 -14.35 -3.63
C LEU A 42 -2.22 -15.46 -2.77
N ILE A 43 -0.99 -15.25 -2.29
CA ILE A 43 -0.32 -16.22 -1.41
C ILE A 43 -1.06 -16.34 -0.06
N LEU A 44 -1.54 -15.23 0.50
CA LEU A 44 -2.34 -15.26 1.72
C LEU A 44 -3.66 -16.04 1.54
N GLU A 45 -4.34 -15.86 0.40
CA GLU A 45 -5.53 -16.62 0.04
C GLU A 45 -5.23 -18.12 -0.10
N ASP A 46 -4.14 -18.47 -0.80
CA ASP A 46 -3.69 -19.86 -0.90
C ASP A 46 -3.37 -20.49 0.47
N VAL A 47 -2.77 -19.73 1.39
CA VAL A 47 -2.51 -20.19 2.76
C VAL A 47 -3.82 -20.44 3.53
N ALA A 48 -4.85 -19.62 3.29
CA ALA A 48 -6.15 -19.75 3.95
C ALA A 48 -7.00 -20.90 3.37
N GLU A 49 -6.96 -21.11 2.05
CA GLU A 49 -7.88 -22.02 1.35
C GLU A 49 -7.24 -23.35 0.91
N LYS A 50 -5.92 -23.36 0.69
CA LYS A 50 -5.18 -24.48 0.08
C LYS A 50 -3.99 -24.93 0.94
N GLU A 51 -4.20 -24.98 2.27
CA GLU A 51 -3.17 -25.31 3.28
C GLU A 51 -2.33 -26.55 2.92
N SER A 52 -2.94 -27.62 2.43
CA SER A 52 -2.22 -28.85 2.04
C SER A 52 -1.31 -28.68 0.82
N TYR A 53 -1.70 -27.85 -0.15
CA TYR A 53 -0.88 -27.56 -1.32
C TYR A 53 0.30 -26.66 -0.94
N VAL A 54 0.04 -25.62 -0.14
CA VAL A 54 1.08 -24.72 0.36
C VAL A 54 2.11 -25.47 1.20
N SER A 55 1.67 -26.43 2.03
CA SER A 55 2.59 -27.25 2.84
C SER A 55 3.49 -28.18 1.99
N ASN A 56 3.04 -28.62 0.81
CA ASN A 56 3.85 -29.43 -0.11
C ASN A 56 4.84 -28.58 -0.92
N GLU A 57 4.49 -27.33 -1.24
CA GLU A 57 5.28 -26.43 -2.09
C GLU A 57 5.85 -25.22 -1.31
N LYS A 58 6.14 -25.39 -0.01
CA LYS A 58 6.54 -24.28 0.88
C LYS A 58 7.71 -23.46 0.36
N ASP A 59 8.72 -24.13 -0.19
CA ASP A 59 9.93 -23.48 -0.67
C ASP A 59 9.64 -22.51 -1.82
N ASP A 60 8.69 -22.84 -2.71
CA ASP A 60 8.24 -21.95 -3.79
C ASP A 60 7.55 -20.71 -3.22
N TYR A 61 6.59 -20.91 -2.33
CA TYR A 61 5.85 -19.81 -1.70
C TYR A 61 6.78 -18.88 -0.89
N ILE A 62 7.72 -19.44 -0.11
CA ILE A 62 8.70 -18.65 0.65
C ILE A 62 9.61 -17.86 -0.30
N SER A 63 10.10 -18.50 -1.37
CA SER A 63 10.94 -17.84 -2.38
C SER A 63 10.23 -16.67 -3.06
N ARG A 64 8.95 -16.87 -3.44
CA ARG A 64 8.09 -15.81 -4.00
C ARG A 64 7.88 -14.66 -3.01
N LEU A 65 7.55 -14.96 -1.76
CA LEU A 65 7.40 -13.94 -0.71
C LEU A 65 8.70 -13.18 -0.44
N MET A 66 9.86 -13.84 -0.45
CA MET A 66 11.16 -13.18 -0.34
C MET A 66 11.43 -12.24 -1.52
N HIS A 67 11.11 -12.67 -2.74
CA HIS A 67 11.22 -11.83 -3.94
C HIS A 67 10.31 -10.59 -3.83
N VAL A 68 9.05 -10.80 -3.44
CA VAL A 68 8.07 -9.73 -3.24
C VAL A 68 8.52 -8.74 -2.16
N LYS A 69 8.96 -9.23 -0.99
CA LYS A 69 9.51 -8.40 0.09
C LYS A 69 10.63 -7.50 -0.44
N LYS A 70 11.61 -8.09 -1.11
CA LYS A 70 12.75 -7.36 -1.67
C LYS A 70 12.30 -6.36 -2.75
N GLY A 71 11.28 -6.71 -3.54
CA GLY A 71 10.66 -5.81 -4.51
C GLY A 71 10.05 -4.57 -3.86
N ILE A 72 9.30 -4.75 -2.78
CA ILE A 72 8.74 -3.64 -2.00
C ILE A 72 9.85 -2.81 -1.38
N GLU A 73 10.82 -3.40 -0.70
CA GLU A 73 11.93 -2.66 -0.06
C GLU A 73 12.69 -1.78 -1.06
N ASN A 74 13.02 -2.33 -2.23
CA ASN A 74 13.78 -1.63 -3.28
C ASN A 74 12.95 -0.71 -4.17
N SER A 75 11.62 -0.76 -4.07
CA SER A 75 10.75 0.12 -4.86
C SER A 75 11.03 1.60 -4.54
N LYS A 76 11.26 2.40 -5.58
CA LYS A 76 11.44 3.85 -5.43
C LYS A 76 10.08 4.50 -5.26
N THR A 77 9.72 4.78 -4.02
CA THR A 77 8.47 5.42 -3.63
C THR A 77 8.77 6.69 -2.86
N SER A 78 7.84 7.64 -2.81
CA SER A 78 7.99 8.79 -1.93
C SER A 78 7.93 8.39 -0.46
N PHE A 79 8.39 9.30 0.41
CA PHE A 79 8.30 9.16 1.86
C PHE A 79 6.85 9.07 2.38
N LEU A 80 5.86 9.43 1.54
CA LEU A 80 4.45 9.45 1.94
C LEU A 80 3.94 8.06 2.31
N ILE A 81 4.40 7.02 1.61
CA ILE A 81 3.94 5.64 1.83
C ILE A 81 4.95 4.76 2.58
N GLU A 82 5.98 5.35 3.18
CA GLU A 82 7.05 4.61 3.85
C GLU A 82 6.51 3.70 4.98
N ARG A 83 5.60 4.22 5.81
CA ARG A 83 4.93 3.43 6.86
C ARG A 83 4.09 2.29 6.30
N TYR A 84 3.42 2.50 5.16
CA TYR A 84 2.67 1.42 4.51
C TYR A 84 3.62 0.30 4.08
N LYS A 85 4.76 0.64 3.45
CA LYS A 85 5.77 -0.34 3.06
C LYS A 85 6.30 -1.12 4.26
N GLU A 86 6.60 -0.44 5.38
CA GLU A 86 7.04 -1.10 6.60
C GLU A 86 6.02 -2.12 7.11
N TYR A 87 4.73 -1.76 7.16
CA TYR A 87 3.69 -2.70 7.58
C TYR A 87 3.52 -3.85 6.59
N LYS A 88 3.59 -3.60 5.28
CA LYS A 88 3.47 -4.66 4.27
C LYS A 88 4.65 -5.64 4.33
N VAL A 89 5.88 -5.14 4.55
CA VAL A 89 7.06 -5.98 4.75
C VAL A 89 6.90 -6.86 6.00
N LYS A 90 6.45 -6.30 7.13
CA LYS A 90 6.18 -7.08 8.36
C LYS A 90 5.09 -8.12 8.16
N SER A 91 4.04 -7.80 7.40
CA SER A 91 3.00 -8.76 7.01
C SER A 91 3.58 -9.92 6.21
N ILE A 92 4.45 -9.64 5.22
CA ILE A 92 5.14 -10.67 4.45
C ILE A 92 6.05 -11.53 5.33
N GLU A 93 6.80 -10.93 6.26
CA GLU A 93 7.63 -11.66 7.21
C GLU A 93 6.80 -12.62 8.06
N SER A 94 5.69 -12.15 8.65
CA SER A 94 4.77 -13.01 9.40
C SER A 94 4.20 -14.12 8.53
N LEU A 95 3.87 -13.86 7.26
CA LEU A 95 3.36 -14.87 6.34
C LEU A 95 4.42 -15.94 5.99
N ILE A 96 5.68 -15.54 5.82
CA ILE A 96 6.81 -16.47 5.67
C ILE A 96 6.93 -17.35 6.91
N TYR A 97 6.83 -16.79 8.11
CA TYR A 97 6.85 -17.56 9.35
C TYR A 97 5.66 -18.54 9.46
N THR A 98 4.45 -18.13 9.08
CA THR A 98 3.28 -19.03 9.03
C THR A 98 3.56 -20.25 8.15
N ILE A 99 4.08 -20.04 6.95
CA ILE A 99 4.34 -21.13 5.99
C ILE A 99 5.49 -22.02 6.47
N SER A 100 6.54 -21.42 7.04
CA SER A 100 7.76 -22.12 7.46
C SER A 100 7.50 -23.00 8.69
N GLU A 101 6.82 -22.45 9.69
CA GLU A 101 6.58 -23.11 10.98
C GLU A 101 5.27 -23.91 11.04
N GLU A 102 4.41 -23.80 10.01
CA GLU A 102 3.03 -24.31 10.00
C GLU A 102 2.20 -23.85 11.21
N LYS A 103 2.57 -22.70 11.80
CA LYS A 103 1.90 -22.12 12.97
C LYS A 103 0.96 -21.02 12.53
N LYS A 104 -0.34 -21.26 12.74
CA LYS A 104 -1.42 -20.31 12.44
C LYS A 104 -1.36 -19.05 13.29
N ASP A 105 -0.65 -19.06 14.43
CA ASP A 105 -0.50 -17.90 15.32
C ASP A 105 0.06 -16.66 14.61
N TYR A 106 0.87 -16.86 13.57
CA TYR A 106 1.43 -15.75 12.79
C TYR A 106 0.44 -15.13 11.78
N LEU A 107 -0.69 -15.80 11.48
CA LEU A 107 -1.75 -15.23 10.63
C LEU A 107 -2.43 -14.04 11.31
N ASP A 108 -2.58 -14.07 12.64
CA ASP A 108 -3.10 -12.93 13.39
C ASP A 108 -2.18 -11.71 13.25
N GLU A 109 -0.87 -11.93 13.16
CA GLU A 109 0.09 -10.85 12.91
C GLU A 109 0.01 -10.33 11.47
N VAL A 110 -0.15 -11.22 10.49
CA VAL A 110 -0.40 -10.86 9.08
C VAL A 110 -1.61 -9.93 9.00
N ASP A 111 -2.71 -10.30 9.64
CA ASP A 111 -3.95 -9.52 9.72
C ASP A 111 -3.75 -8.17 10.43
N ARG A 112 -3.03 -8.18 11.55
CA ARG A 112 -2.71 -6.95 12.29
C ARG A 112 -1.95 -5.97 11.40
N TYR A 113 -0.92 -6.43 10.71
CA TYR A 113 -0.11 -5.56 9.84
C TYR A 113 -0.87 -5.11 8.59
N ASN A 114 -1.70 -5.97 7.99
CA ASN A 114 -2.58 -5.58 6.89
C ASN A 114 -3.56 -4.47 7.31
N LYS A 115 -4.19 -4.59 8.49
CA LYS A 115 -5.09 -3.56 9.04
C LYS A 115 -4.35 -2.24 9.33
N LEU A 116 -3.09 -2.31 9.80
CA LEU A 116 -2.27 -1.11 10.01
C LEU A 116 -1.91 -0.44 8.68
N GLY A 117 -1.55 -1.22 7.66
CA GLY A 117 -1.32 -0.73 6.30
C GLY A 117 -2.54 -0.04 5.72
N GLU A 118 -3.72 -0.67 5.83
CA GLU A 118 -4.98 -0.09 5.38
C GLU A 118 -5.30 1.24 6.08
N LYS A 119 -5.12 1.30 7.40
CA LYS A 119 -5.30 2.54 8.18
C LYS A 119 -4.38 3.67 7.71
N GLU A 120 -3.13 3.35 7.38
CA GLU A 120 -2.19 4.36 6.87
C GLU A 120 -2.62 4.88 5.51
N ILE A 121 -3.02 4.00 4.58
CA ILE A 121 -3.52 4.43 3.27
C ILE A 121 -4.79 5.26 3.41
N ASN A 122 -5.74 4.84 4.24
CA ASN A 122 -6.97 5.59 4.49
C ASN A 122 -6.71 6.98 5.09
N LYS A 123 -5.69 7.10 5.95
CA LYS A 123 -5.25 8.39 6.49
C LYS A 123 -4.65 9.30 5.41
N LEU A 124 -3.84 8.74 4.51
CA LEU A 124 -3.20 9.49 3.42
C LEU A 124 -4.22 9.94 2.36
N ILE A 125 -5.15 9.04 2.00
CA ILE A 125 -6.08 9.26 0.90
C ILE A 125 -7.31 10.06 1.34
N ASN A 126 -7.62 10.17 2.63
CA ASN A 126 -8.81 10.83 3.20
C ASN A 126 -10.00 10.79 2.23
N LYS A 127 -10.54 9.59 2.03
CA LYS A 127 -11.54 9.26 1.00
C LYS A 127 -12.71 10.26 0.96
N ASN A 128 -13.14 10.75 2.13
CA ASN A 128 -14.20 11.75 2.26
C ASN A 128 -13.84 13.12 1.66
N PHE A 129 -12.57 13.53 1.74
CA PHE A 129 -12.11 14.79 1.15
C PHE A 129 -12.08 14.73 -0.37
N LEU A 130 -11.67 13.59 -0.96
CA LEU A 130 -11.71 13.39 -2.40
C LEU A 130 -13.14 13.36 -2.95
N GLU A 131 -14.06 12.68 -2.27
CA GLU A 131 -15.47 12.59 -2.68
C GLU A 131 -16.20 13.94 -2.63
N VAL A 132 -15.93 14.78 -1.62
CA VAL A 132 -16.63 16.07 -1.43
C VAL A 132 -16.05 17.19 -2.32
N THR A 133 -14.79 17.12 -2.70
CA THR A 133 -14.14 18.19 -3.47
C THR A 133 -14.35 18.09 -4.97
N TYR A 134 -14.96 17.01 -5.49
CA TYR A 134 -14.97 16.69 -6.92
C TYR A 134 -13.60 16.86 -7.57
N LEU A 135 -12.52 16.72 -6.79
CA LEU A 135 -11.17 16.53 -7.32
C LEU A 135 -11.15 15.12 -7.89
N SER A 136 -11.85 14.95 -9.00
CA SER A 136 -11.86 13.73 -9.77
C SER A 136 -10.41 13.51 -10.20
N ILE A 137 -9.73 12.61 -9.49
CA ILE A 137 -8.54 11.96 -9.98
C ILE A 137 -9.03 11.03 -11.09
N THR A 138 -9.48 11.60 -12.21
CA THR A 138 -9.51 10.92 -13.50
C THR A 138 -8.06 10.90 -13.99
N THR A 139 -7.24 10.10 -13.32
CA THR A 139 -5.96 9.68 -13.86
C THR A 139 -6.11 8.20 -14.17
N TYR A 140 -6.66 7.95 -15.37
CA TYR A 140 -6.63 6.72 -16.16
C TYR A 140 -6.76 5.38 -15.42
N ILE A 141 -7.97 4.80 -15.51
CA ILE A 141 -8.18 3.34 -15.52
C ILE A 141 -7.48 2.78 -16.77
#